data_AF-A0AAW7BKN0-F1
#
_entry.id   AF-A0AAW7BKN0-F1
#
_cell.length_a   1.000
_cell.length_b   1.000
_cell.length_c   1.000
_cell.angle_alpha   90.00
_cell.angle_beta   90.00
_cell.angle_gamma   90.00
#
_symmetry.space_group_name_H-M   'P 1'
#
loop_
_entity.id
_entity.type
_entity.pdbx_description
1 polymer ?
#
loop_
_entity_poly.entity_id
_entity_poly.type
_entity_poly.pdbx_seq_one_letter_code
_entity_poly.pdbx_strand_id
1 'polypeptide(L)'
;MIESKKLRSAGDFPNKSVVEYATVRVEIPHRLVPSNLRNPHYRDEDIVAGLYASPTGRLSYKTLYLDSIELAERFAEYLHQTFQSRPYANEYALKVEVITTTQKVTATRGKAKHSAAVAETLLGKAP
;
A
#
# COMPACT_ATOMS: atom_id res chain seq x y z
N MET A 1 -15.03 -0.84 20.82
CA MET A 1 -15.42 -0.47 19.45
C MET A 1 -14.54 0.68 19.05
N ILE A 2 -13.50 0.46 18.24
CA ILE A 2 -12.67 1.54 17.72
C ILE A 2 -13.30 1.95 16.39
N GLU A 3 -13.81 3.18 16.30
CA GLU A 3 -14.36 3.72 15.06
C GLU A 3 -13.26 3.73 13.99
N SER A 4 -13.50 3.03 12.88
CA SER A 4 -12.63 3.07 11.70
C SER A 4 -12.63 4.49 11.12
N LYS A 5 -11.63 5.28 11.48
CA LYS A 5 -11.49 6.66 11.03
C LYS A 5 -11.22 6.69 9.52
N LYS A 6 -12.26 6.95 8.74
CA LYS A 6 -12.14 7.17 7.30
C LYS A 6 -11.32 8.42 7.02
N LEU A 7 -10.48 8.32 6.00
CA LEU A 7 -9.64 9.41 5.51
C LEU A 7 -10.47 10.39 4.68
N ARG A 8 -10.08 11.67 4.75
CA ARG A 8 -10.81 12.77 4.12
C ARG A 8 -10.98 12.55 2.62
N SER A 9 -12.18 12.84 2.16
CA SER A 9 -12.62 12.72 0.78
C SER A 9 -12.67 14.08 0.08
N ALA A 10 -12.90 14.05 -1.23
CA ALA A 10 -13.03 15.27 -2.01
C ALA A 10 -14.21 16.12 -1.49
N GLY A 11 -13.91 17.34 -1.06
CA GLY A 11 -14.89 18.24 -0.43
C GLY A 11 -14.62 18.50 1.05
N ASP A 12 -13.83 17.66 1.71
CA ASP A 12 -13.45 17.82 3.12
C ASP A 12 -12.29 18.81 3.33
N PHE A 13 -11.65 19.24 2.24
CA PHE A 13 -10.55 20.19 2.21
C PHE A 13 -11.01 21.54 1.61
N PRO A 14 -10.36 22.67 2.00
CA PRO A 14 -10.59 23.96 1.34
C PRO A 14 -10.43 23.87 -0.18
N ASN A 15 -9.44 23.10 -0.64
CA ASN A 15 -9.36 22.68 -2.03
C ASN A 15 -10.18 21.40 -2.25
N LYS A 16 -11.35 21.55 -2.88
CA LYS A 16 -12.32 20.46 -3.15
C LYS A 16 -11.80 19.32 -4.03
N SER A 17 -10.64 19.49 -4.66
CA SER A 17 -9.97 18.45 -5.45
C SER A 17 -9.01 17.59 -4.65
N VAL A 18 -8.68 17.98 -3.41
CA VAL A 18 -7.78 17.23 -2.54
C VAL A 18 -8.51 16.04 -1.90
N VAL A 19 -7.84 14.88 -1.91
CA VAL A 19 -8.29 13.63 -1.31
C VAL A 19 -7.14 13.02 -0.51
N GLU A 20 -7.46 12.44 0.65
CA GLU A 20 -6.51 11.60 1.41
C GLU A 20 -6.71 10.13 1.11
N TYR A 21 -5.61 9.39 1.07
CA TYR A 21 -5.61 7.94 1.06
C TYR A 21 -4.45 7.42 1.91
N ALA A 22 -4.65 6.25 2.51
CA ALA A 22 -3.58 5.50 3.14
C ALA A 22 -2.98 4.56 2.11
N THR A 23 -1.71 4.24 2.28
CA THR A 23 -1.01 3.25 1.48
C THR A 23 0.01 2.52 2.33
N VAL A 24 0.46 1.36 1.85
CA VAL A 24 1.54 0.60 2.46
C VAL A 24 2.69 0.56 1.48
N ARG A 25 3.73 1.34 1.77
CA ARG A 25 4.97 1.38 1.02
C ARG A 25 5.87 0.25 1.49
N VAL A 26 6.52 -0.40 0.54
CA VAL A 26 7.50 -1.46 0.76
C VAL A 26 8.87 -0.93 0.39
N GLU A 27 9.82 -1.09 1.28
CA GLU A 27 11.23 -0.78 1.03
C GLU A 27 12.02 -2.08 1.10
N ILE A 28 12.71 -2.41 0.01
CA ILE A 28 13.62 -3.56 -0.07
C ILE A 28 14.87 -3.15 -0.85
N PRO A 29 16.04 -3.75 -0.54
CA PRO A 29 17.24 -3.64 -1.35
C PRO A 29 16.98 -4.08 -2.79
N HIS A 30 17.48 -3.33 -3.77
CA HIS A 30 17.28 -3.62 -5.19
C HIS A 30 17.72 -5.03 -5.59
N ARG A 31 18.82 -5.54 -5.01
CA ARG A 31 19.28 -6.92 -5.21
C ARG A 31 18.22 -7.98 -4.88
N LEU A 32 17.31 -7.69 -3.96
CA LEU A 32 16.24 -8.58 -3.51
C LEU A 32 14.90 -8.36 -4.23
N VAL A 33 14.80 -7.32 -5.06
CA VAL A 33 13.62 -7.06 -5.89
C VAL A 33 13.48 -8.19 -6.92
N PRO A 34 12.27 -8.74 -7.10
CA PRO A 34 11.99 -9.71 -8.16
C PRO A 34 12.46 -9.20 -9.52
N SER A 35 13.06 -10.06 -10.34
CA SER A 35 13.70 -9.68 -11.62
C SER A 35 12.78 -8.90 -12.56
N ASN A 36 11.48 -9.22 -12.56
CA ASN A 36 10.45 -8.54 -13.34
C ASN A 36 10.11 -7.11 -12.86
N LEU A 37 10.58 -6.71 -11.68
CA LEU A 37 10.40 -5.37 -11.10
C LEU A 37 11.73 -4.63 -10.95
N ARG A 38 12.88 -5.24 -11.30
CA ARG A 38 14.17 -4.57 -11.23
C ARG A 38 14.23 -3.43 -12.24
N ASN A 39 14.58 -2.25 -11.76
CA ASN A 39 14.82 -1.09 -12.59
C ASN A 39 16.35 -0.89 -12.75
N PRO A 40 16.89 -0.82 -13.99
CA PRO A 40 18.33 -0.76 -14.25
C PRO A 40 19.01 0.52 -13.75
N HIS A 41 18.24 1.54 -13.35
CA HIS A 41 18.78 2.78 -12.81
C HIS A 41 19.14 2.71 -11.32
N TYR A 42 18.74 1.64 -10.61
CA TYR A 42 19.15 1.40 -9.23
C TYR A 42 20.37 0.50 -9.16
N ARG A 43 21.25 0.77 -8.20
CA ARG A 43 22.34 -0.12 -7.79
C ARG A 43 21.78 -1.18 -6.83
N ASP A 44 22.44 -2.32 -6.76
CA ASP A 44 22.01 -3.46 -5.94
C ASP A 44 21.79 -3.13 -4.45
N GLU A 45 22.58 -2.20 -3.93
CA GLU A 45 22.53 -1.71 -2.55
C GLU A 45 21.44 -0.64 -2.31
N ASP A 46 20.90 -0.07 -3.38
CA ASP A 46 19.91 0.99 -3.25
C ASP A 46 18.59 0.42 -2.71
N ILE A 47 18.01 1.13 -1.75
CA ILE A 47 16.65 0.84 -1.29
C ILE A 47 15.67 1.35 -2.35
N VAL A 48 14.88 0.44 -2.91
CA VAL A 48 13.91 0.81 -3.95
C VAL A 48 12.75 1.58 -3.31
N ALA A 49 12.72 2.87 -3.61
CA ALA A 49 11.62 3.77 -3.27
C ALA A 49 10.42 3.54 -4.21
N GLY A 50 9.21 3.56 -3.65
CA GLY A 50 7.96 3.51 -4.44
C GLY A 50 7.48 2.11 -4.83
N LEU A 51 7.99 1.07 -4.17
CA LEU A 51 7.34 -0.24 -4.19
C LEU A 51 6.15 -0.23 -3.23
N TYR A 52 5.07 -0.86 -3.66
CA TYR A 52 3.84 -1.08 -2.91
C TYR A 52 3.46 -2.55 -3.01
N ALA A 53 2.46 -2.96 -2.24
CA ALA A 53 1.82 -4.25 -2.41
C ALA A 53 0.47 -4.10 -3.13
N SER A 54 0.20 -5.01 -4.07
CA SER A 54 -1.14 -5.24 -4.61
C SER A 54 -2.06 -5.72 -3.49
N PRO A 55 -3.40 -5.63 -3.64
CA PRO A 55 -4.35 -6.14 -2.64
C PRO A 55 -4.11 -7.61 -2.23
N THR A 56 -3.57 -8.42 -3.14
CA THR A 56 -3.22 -9.84 -2.95
C THR A 56 -1.81 -10.08 -2.36
N GLY A 57 -1.09 -9.03 -1.99
CA GLY A 57 0.24 -9.13 -1.37
C GLY A 57 1.40 -9.35 -2.35
N ARG A 58 1.25 -9.02 -3.64
CA ARG A 58 2.38 -9.04 -4.60
C ARG A 58 3.02 -7.66 -4.69
N LEU A 59 4.35 -7.60 -4.81
CA LEU A 59 5.05 -6.34 -5.04
C LEU A 59 4.64 -5.71 -6.38
N SER A 60 4.48 -4.39 -6.39
CA SER A 60 4.12 -3.61 -7.57
C SER A 60 4.54 -2.14 -7.42
N TYR A 61 4.77 -1.44 -8.52
CA TYR A 61 4.91 0.02 -8.54
C TYR A 61 3.57 0.76 -8.58
N LYS A 62 2.45 0.03 -8.61
CA LYS A 62 1.12 0.63 -8.59
C LYS A 62 0.76 1.04 -7.17
N THR A 63 0.43 2.31 -6.98
CA THR A 63 -0.04 2.83 -5.70
C THR A 63 -1.32 2.13 -5.26
N LEU A 64 -1.30 1.62 -4.04
CA LEU A 64 -2.49 1.14 -3.34
C LEU A 64 -3.18 2.32 -2.68
N TYR A 65 -4.50 2.44 -2.85
CA TYR A 65 -5.28 3.56 -2.32
C TYR A 65 -6.25 2.99 -1.29
N LEU A 66 -6.05 3.28 -0.01
CA LEU A 66 -6.92 2.81 1.07
C LEU A 66 -7.68 3.97 1.68
N ASP A 67 -8.90 3.68 2.11
CA ASP A 67 -9.84 4.65 2.65
C ASP A 67 -9.74 4.86 4.16
N SER A 68 -8.98 4.02 4.86
CA SER A 68 -8.72 4.14 6.29
C SER A 68 -7.29 3.71 6.62
N ILE A 69 -6.75 4.28 7.70
CA ILE A 69 -5.43 3.92 8.24
C ILE A 69 -5.49 2.51 8.84
N GLU A 70 -6.56 2.18 9.55
CA GLU A 70 -6.76 0.86 10.16
C GLU A 70 -6.69 -0.28 9.13
N LEU A 71 -7.29 -0.08 7.95
CA LEU A 71 -7.20 -1.06 6.87
C LEU A 71 -5.77 -1.20 6.36
N ALA A 72 -5.01 -0.11 6.29
CA ALA A 72 -3.61 -0.13 5.90
C ALA A 72 -2.72 -0.82 6.94
N GLU A 73 -2.97 -0.62 8.23
CA GLU A 73 -2.25 -1.29 9.32
C GLU A 73 -2.52 -2.79 9.33
N ARG A 74 -3.79 -3.22 9.29
CA ARG A 74 -4.16 -4.63 9.17
C ARG A 74 -3.57 -5.27 7.92
N PHE A 75 -3.56 -4.52 6.82
CA PHE A 75 -2.95 -5.00 5.59
C PHE A 75 -1.43 -5.11 5.71
N ALA A 76 -0.76 -4.18 6.39
CA ALA A 76 0.67 -4.27 6.65
C ALA A 76 1.03 -5.51 7.49
N GLU A 77 0.24 -5.85 8.51
CA GLU A 77 0.41 -7.11 9.27
C GLU A 77 0.23 -8.35 8.39
N TYR A 78 -0.81 -8.34 7.54
CA TYR A 78 -1.03 -9.41 6.56
C TYR A 78 0.14 -9.56 5.59
N LEU A 79 0.68 -8.44 5.09
CA LEU A 79 1.86 -8.43 4.22
C LEU A 79 3.08 -8.96 4.95
N HIS A 80 3.27 -8.59 6.21
CA HIS A 80 4.38 -9.06 7.02
C HIS A 80 4.39 -10.59 7.07
N GLN A 81 3.25 -11.21 7.40
CA GLN A 81 3.10 -12.67 7.37
C GLN A 81 3.32 -13.28 5.97
N THR A 82 2.82 -12.61 4.93
CA THR A 82 2.94 -13.08 3.54
C THR A 82 4.39 -13.05 3.07
N PHE A 83 5.15 -12.04 3.50
CA PHE A 83 6.54 -11.81 3.08
C PHE A 83 7.52 -12.75 3.79
N GLN A 84 7.16 -13.35 4.93
CA GLN A 84 7.97 -14.38 5.59
C GLN A 84 8.31 -15.58 4.68
N SER A 85 7.47 -15.85 3.67
CA SER A 85 7.70 -16.93 2.69
C SER A 85 8.55 -16.51 1.48
N ARG A 86 9.05 -15.27 1.44
CA ARG A 86 9.70 -14.67 0.26
C ARG A 86 11.22 -14.57 0.43
N PRO A 87 11.99 -14.49 -0.66
CA PRO A 87 13.46 -14.35 -0.60
C PRO A 87 13.95 -13.11 0.15
N TYR A 88 13.11 -12.07 0.25
CA TYR A 88 13.41 -10.83 0.95
C TYR A 88 12.87 -10.77 2.39
N ALA A 89 12.42 -11.89 2.97
CA ALA A 89 11.78 -11.95 4.29
C ALA A 89 12.57 -11.27 5.42
N ASN A 90 13.89 -11.25 5.34
CA ASN A 90 14.75 -10.71 6.40
C ASN A 90 15.13 -9.24 6.17
N GLU A 91 14.86 -8.70 4.98
CA GLU A 91 15.38 -7.41 4.52
C GLU A 91 14.29 -6.63 3.79
N TYR A 92 13.22 -6.31 4.52
CA TYR A 92 12.18 -5.39 4.07
C TYR A 92 11.68 -4.49 5.20
N ALA A 93 11.18 -3.32 4.83
CA ALA A 93 10.40 -2.46 5.72
C ALA A 93 9.04 -2.16 5.09
N LEU A 94 7.98 -2.24 5.91
CA LEU A 94 6.64 -1.79 5.55
C LEU A 94 6.38 -0.47 6.24
N LYS A 95 5.96 0.54 5.47
CA LYS A 95 5.63 1.87 5.97
C LYS A 95 4.20 2.21 5.61
N VAL A 96 3.35 2.42 6.62
CA VAL A 96 2.00 2.95 6.43
C VAL A 96 2.12 4.46 6.30
N GLU A 97 1.65 5.01 5.18
CA GLU A 97 1.71 6.44 4.89
C GLU A 97 0.31 6.96 4.54
N VAL A 98 -0.02 8.17 5.01
CA VAL A 98 -1.21 8.91 4.58
C VAL A 98 -0.78 10.00 3.64
N ILE A 99 -1.28 9.96 2.41
CA ILE A 99 -0.87 10.86 1.34
C ILE A 99 -2.09 11.67 0.87
N THR A 100 -1.87 12.96 0.62
CA THR A 100 -2.85 13.83 -0.03
C THR A 100 -2.55 13.90 -1.53
N THR A 101 -3.60 13.88 -2.35
CA THR A 101 -3.47 14.03 -3.81
C THR A 101 -4.60 14.89 -4.38
N THR A 102 -4.29 15.61 -5.45
CA THR A 102 -5.27 16.37 -6.25
C THR A 102 -5.87 15.52 -7.38
N GLN A 103 -5.38 14.29 -7.59
CA GLN A 103 -5.92 13.34 -8.58
C GLN A 103 -7.22 12.69 -8.06
N LYS A 104 -8.25 13.52 -7.85
CA LYS A 104 -9.53 13.16 -7.24
C LYS A 104 -10.14 11.87 -7.81
N VAL A 105 -10.31 11.79 -9.13
CA VAL A 105 -11.02 10.66 -9.77
C VAL A 105 -10.26 9.35 -9.55
N THR A 106 -8.93 9.36 -9.76
CA THR A 106 -8.06 8.20 -9.57
C THR A 106 -8.08 7.76 -8.11
N ALA A 107 -7.91 8.69 -7.17
CA ALA A 107 -7.89 8.38 -5.75
C ALA A 107 -9.25 7.89 -5.24
N THR A 108 -10.36 8.53 -5.60
CA THR A 108 -11.70 8.12 -5.14
C THR A 108 -12.07 6.74 -5.69
N ARG A 109 -11.87 6.48 -6.99
CA ARG A 109 -12.12 5.16 -7.58
C ARG A 109 -11.17 4.10 -7.04
N GLY A 110 -9.90 4.47 -6.88
CA GLY A 110 -8.85 3.63 -6.30
C GLY A 110 -9.21 3.20 -4.87
N LYS A 111 -9.56 4.15 -3.99
CA LYS A 111 -9.99 3.90 -2.61
C LYS A 111 -11.10 2.86 -2.55
N ALA A 112 -12.19 3.06 -3.29
CA ALA A 112 -13.31 2.13 -3.29
C ALA A 112 -12.93 0.71 -3.74
N LYS A 113 -12.21 0.59 -4.86
CA LYS A 113 -11.84 -0.71 -5.43
C LYS A 113 -10.78 -1.44 -4.60
N HIS A 114 -9.72 -0.71 -4.22
CA HIS A 114 -8.58 -1.30 -3.53
C HIS A 114 -8.92 -1.62 -2.08
N SER A 115 -9.66 -0.75 -1.37
CA SER A 115 -10.12 -1.07 -0.02
C SER A 115 -11.00 -2.32 0.01
N ALA A 116 -11.94 -2.45 -0.95
CA ALA A 116 -12.78 -3.65 -1.04
C ALA A 116 -11.95 -4.91 -1.28
N ALA A 117 -11.03 -4.89 -2.25
CA ALA A 117 -10.17 -6.03 -2.55
C ALA A 117 -9.22 -6.41 -1.39
N VAL A 118 -8.71 -5.42 -0.65
CA VAL A 118 -7.90 -5.66 0.55
C VAL A 118 -8.75 -6.25 1.66
N ALA A 119 -9.95 -5.70 1.91
CA ALA A 119 -10.86 -6.24 2.91
C ALA A 119 -11.26 -7.70 2.59
N GLU A 120 -11.57 -8.02 1.34
CA GLU A 120 -11.83 -9.40 0.88
C GLU A 120 -10.62 -10.31 1.11
N THR A 121 -9.41 -9.84 0.81
CA THR A 121 -8.17 -10.62 1.02
C THR A 121 -7.93 -10.89 2.50
N LEU A 122 -8.21 -9.91 3.37
CA LEU A 122 -8.10 -10.06 4.82
C LEU A 122 -9.17 -11.01 5.37
N LEU A 123 -10.41 -10.96 4.86
CA LEU A 123 -11.51 -11.84 5.25
C LEU A 123 -11.30 -13.29 4.79
N GLY A 124 -10.79 -13.50 3.57
CA GLY A 124 -10.48 -14.83 3.04
C GLY A 124 -9.30 -15.52 3.74
N LYS A 125 -8.62 -14.83 4.65
CA LYS A 125 -7.55 -15.36 5.52
C LYS A 125 -7.98 -15.43 6.99
N ALA A 126 -9.25 -15.17 7.32
CA ALA A 126 -9.77 -15.47 8.64
C ALA A 126 -9.65 -17.00 8.87
N PRO A 127 -9.00 -17.43 9.96
CA PRO A 127 -8.81 -18.85 10.26
C PRO A 127 -10.14 -19.60 10.42
#